data_AF-A0A538P4P1-F1
#
_entry.id   AF-A0A538P4P1-F1
#
_cell.length_a   1.000
_cell.length_b   1.000
_cell.length_c   1.000
_cell.angle_alpha   90.00
_cell.angle_beta   90.00
_cell.angle_gamma   90.00
#
_symmetry.space_group_name_H-M   'P 1'
#
loop_
_entity.id
_entity.type
_entity.pdbx_description
1 polymer ?
#
loop_
_entity_poly.entity_id
_entity_poly.type
_entity_poly.pdbx_seq_one_letter_code
_entity_poly.pdbx_strand_id
1 'polypeptide(L)'
;MKKQNSSIKAQIIRSAFILLAFTALAAIPFALAQRKNAVKQSSQVPSAQQNIPTFVGLALPAPKHAIGPIYTIKSLEGDYHVDLGALDIHPATAPLPLRALSSGEAASPEGSAMGTGKAFMGITHEVVNQNIATGAFGVLSSGWTAGESVQVYANGVLALTAAANADGIVAVNFGTGAGFGYITVEEIGLTSGKDTGGALQVAPTGPYVPGVAGAPHAINTTASAHFYLYGFGYPVSTVVPLYRNGVFLGNVTTSAAGRFFVTVTPANSGDTSANYSADTVGAVPTATPTATPTGSPTPLMGGVSLEERADAGTPPVGDQNNARVFFDRGTLNSATGGIAVIVGEGFEPGETVTISGCALGSLGPAGPEGQTGAFLSYPAGAGISPCILTGGTTGRVARGTVLLNPDVRNLRGLISLPAFVTRAPLDTIPIAAAKMPPGDTSSIYLDGVFQGTATTNANGYGQFNLFKPITGFVHAVSWITSTGDAIATVLLLGPCVPFGENFDGVTPPALPAGWAATNAINPDGVFWQTSNSGLPAPPADSLPNAAWVNDPAVVSDKRLDSPIIPVLFPGAVSFRNNYNLESSFDGGTL
;
A
#
# COMPACT_ATOMS: atom_id res chain seq x y z
N MET A 1 84.24 -26.37 -15.09
CA MET A 1 83.11 -25.92 -15.95
C MET A 1 82.44 -27.14 -16.58
N LYS A 2 81.34 -27.64 -16.01
CA LYS A 2 80.60 -28.78 -16.58
C LYS A 2 79.59 -28.24 -17.61
N LYS A 3 79.81 -28.54 -18.90
CA LYS A 3 78.90 -28.26 -20.01
C LYS A 3 77.55 -28.92 -19.73
N GLN A 4 76.54 -28.11 -19.44
CA GLN A 4 75.17 -28.58 -19.27
C GLN A 4 74.59 -28.86 -20.67
N ASN A 5 74.24 -30.12 -20.95
CA ASN A 5 73.75 -30.60 -22.25
C ASN A 5 72.51 -29.81 -22.71
N SER A 6 72.58 -29.19 -23.90
CA SER A 6 71.51 -28.36 -24.47
C SER A 6 70.19 -29.14 -24.70
N SER A 7 70.27 -30.46 -24.84
CA SER A 7 69.13 -31.37 -24.99
C SER A 7 68.24 -31.42 -23.72
N ILE A 8 68.84 -31.35 -22.53
CA ILE A 8 68.11 -31.42 -21.26
C ILE A 8 67.36 -30.12 -20.99
N LYS A 9 67.94 -28.95 -21.35
CA LYS A 9 67.24 -27.66 -21.26
C LYS A 9 66.03 -27.60 -22.18
N ALA A 10 66.15 -28.13 -23.41
CA ALA A 10 65.04 -28.19 -24.35
C ALA A 10 63.91 -29.13 -23.86
N GLN A 11 64.24 -30.27 -23.24
CA GLN A 11 63.24 -31.15 -22.63
C GLN A 11 62.56 -30.55 -21.41
N ILE A 12 63.29 -29.87 -20.53
CA ILE A 12 62.71 -29.21 -19.35
C ILE A 12 61.75 -28.09 -19.79
N ILE A 13 62.12 -27.31 -20.82
CA ILE A 13 61.26 -26.26 -21.36
C ILE A 13 60.00 -26.86 -22.02
N ARG A 14 60.13 -27.95 -22.78
CA ARG A 14 58.97 -28.65 -23.37
C ARG A 14 58.05 -29.24 -22.31
N SER A 15 58.60 -29.87 -21.27
CA SER A 15 57.82 -30.39 -20.15
C SER A 15 57.16 -29.30 -19.33
N ALA A 16 57.81 -28.13 -19.15
CA ALA A 16 57.21 -26.97 -18.50
C ALA A 16 56.06 -26.38 -19.33
N PHE A 17 56.19 -26.33 -20.65
CA PHE A 17 55.10 -25.90 -21.55
C PHE A 17 53.93 -26.88 -21.54
N ILE A 18 54.19 -28.19 -21.52
CA ILE A 18 53.14 -29.21 -21.43
C ILE A 18 52.44 -29.13 -20.05
N LEU A 19 53.19 -28.93 -18.97
CA LEU A 19 52.61 -28.76 -17.64
C LEU A 19 51.79 -27.47 -17.54
N LEU A 20 52.24 -26.35 -18.14
CA LEU A 20 51.46 -25.11 -18.22
C LEU A 20 50.20 -25.26 -19.06
N ALA A 21 50.27 -26.02 -20.15
CA ALA A 21 49.13 -26.32 -20.99
C ALA A 21 48.11 -27.21 -20.25
N PHE A 22 48.58 -28.18 -19.47
CA PHE A 22 47.72 -29.03 -18.64
C PHE A 22 47.08 -28.26 -17.47
N THR A 23 47.79 -27.34 -16.82
CA THR A 23 47.19 -26.48 -15.79
C THR A 23 46.21 -25.47 -16.38
N ALA A 24 46.49 -24.94 -17.57
CA ALA A 24 45.54 -24.08 -18.30
C ALA A 24 44.28 -24.85 -18.70
N LEU A 25 44.38 -26.09 -19.19
CA LEU A 25 43.23 -26.93 -19.52
C LEU A 25 42.45 -27.40 -18.28
N ALA A 26 43.13 -27.70 -17.17
CA ALA A 26 42.48 -28.06 -15.90
C ALA A 26 41.79 -26.86 -15.23
N ALA A 27 42.23 -25.63 -15.53
CA ALA A 27 41.57 -24.40 -15.07
C ALA A 27 40.29 -24.08 -15.87
N ILE A 28 40.07 -24.65 -17.06
CA ILE A 28 38.87 -24.43 -17.88
C ILE A 28 37.59 -24.87 -17.15
N PRO A 29 37.47 -26.10 -16.58
CA PRO A 29 36.29 -26.47 -15.81
C PRO A 29 36.12 -25.67 -14.51
N PHE A 30 37.22 -25.20 -13.88
CA PHE A 30 37.15 -24.31 -12.70
C PHE A 30 36.69 -22.89 -13.07
N ALA A 31 37.12 -22.34 -14.20
CA ALA A 31 36.68 -21.05 -14.73
C ALA A 31 35.24 -21.12 -15.29
N LEU A 32 34.82 -22.27 -15.84
CA LEU A 32 33.44 -22.54 -16.23
C LEU A 32 32.52 -22.80 -15.02
N ALA A 33 33.01 -23.43 -13.95
CA ALA A 33 32.30 -23.58 -12.69
C ALA A 33 32.22 -22.25 -11.93
N GLN A 34 33.26 -21.41 -11.97
CA GLN A 34 33.19 -20.03 -11.50
C GLN A 34 32.29 -19.17 -12.38
N ARG A 35 32.18 -19.39 -13.70
CA ARG A 35 31.13 -18.77 -14.52
C ARG A 35 29.72 -19.25 -14.14
N LYS A 36 29.55 -20.50 -13.69
CA LYS A 36 28.26 -21.01 -13.19
C LYS A 36 27.93 -20.53 -11.77
N ASN A 37 28.94 -20.27 -10.92
CA ASN A 37 28.76 -19.79 -9.55
C ASN A 37 28.77 -18.25 -9.42
N ALA A 38 29.48 -17.52 -10.29
CA ALA A 38 29.36 -16.06 -10.42
C ALA A 38 28.01 -15.63 -11.03
N VAL A 39 27.31 -16.56 -11.68
CA VAL A 39 25.90 -16.41 -12.11
C VAL A 39 24.90 -16.85 -11.03
N LYS A 40 25.37 -17.33 -9.86
CA LYS A 40 24.52 -17.75 -8.73
C LYS A 40 24.79 -17.03 -7.41
N GLN A 41 25.47 -15.88 -7.45
CA GLN A 41 25.60 -15.00 -6.28
C GLN A 41 25.45 -13.54 -6.68
N SER A 42 24.29 -13.22 -7.22
CA SER A 42 23.59 -11.93 -7.05
C SER A 42 22.17 -12.16 -7.53
N SER A 43 21.37 -12.86 -6.71
CA SER A 43 19.92 -12.77 -6.85
C SER A 43 19.43 -11.59 -6.02
N GLN A 44 19.99 -10.41 -6.27
CA GLN A 44 19.12 -9.25 -6.36
C GLN A 44 18.33 -9.48 -7.63
N VAL A 45 17.11 -10.01 -7.50
CA VAL A 45 16.11 -9.82 -8.55
C VAL A 45 16.02 -8.31 -8.72
N PRO A 46 16.44 -7.72 -9.85
CA PRO A 46 16.04 -6.38 -10.15
C PRO A 46 14.55 -6.51 -10.45
N SER A 47 13.69 -6.13 -9.50
CA SER A 47 12.33 -5.76 -9.87
C SER A 47 12.49 -4.74 -10.99
N ALA A 48 11.94 -5.05 -12.16
CA ALA A 48 12.14 -4.27 -13.38
C ALA A 48 12.06 -2.78 -13.03
N GLN A 49 13.17 -2.07 -13.21
CA GLN A 49 13.22 -0.62 -13.19
C GLN A 49 12.45 -0.16 -14.44
N GLN A 50 11.13 -0.27 -14.40
CA GLN A 50 10.26 0.08 -15.51
C GLN A 50 9.97 1.58 -15.38
N ASN A 51 11.01 2.37 -15.69
CA ASN A 51 10.79 3.77 -16.00
C ASN A 51 9.95 3.81 -17.27
N ILE A 52 8.72 4.30 -17.18
CA ILE A 52 7.86 4.58 -18.34
C ILE A 52 7.98 6.09 -18.60
N PRO A 53 8.84 6.54 -19.53
CA PRO A 53 8.97 7.95 -19.83
C PRO A 53 7.91 8.35 -20.86
N THR A 54 6.75 8.84 -20.42
CA THR A 54 5.96 9.81 -21.21
C THR A 54 4.89 10.47 -20.36
N PHE A 55 4.89 11.80 -20.33
CA PHE A 55 3.85 12.61 -19.71
C PHE A 55 2.71 12.84 -20.71
N VAL A 56 1.48 12.56 -20.28
CA VAL A 56 0.25 13.01 -20.96
C VAL A 56 -0.62 13.76 -19.95
N GLY A 57 -0.16 14.92 -19.50
CA GLY A 57 -1.00 15.80 -18.70
C GLY A 57 -1.91 16.65 -19.57
N LEU A 58 -3.11 16.90 -19.06
CA LEU A 58 -4.04 17.86 -19.63
C LEU A 58 -3.79 19.20 -18.96
N ALA A 59 -3.46 20.22 -19.75
CA ALA A 59 -3.41 21.59 -19.26
C ALA A 59 -4.78 22.01 -18.73
N LEU A 60 -4.83 22.70 -17.59
CA LEU A 60 -6.09 23.22 -17.06
C LEU A 60 -6.65 24.26 -18.04
N PRO A 61 -7.89 24.11 -18.53
CA PRO A 61 -8.53 25.16 -19.30
C PRO A 61 -8.70 26.41 -18.42
N ALA A 62 -8.61 27.60 -19.01
CA ALA A 62 -8.96 28.83 -18.31
C ALA A 62 -10.38 28.69 -17.71
N PRO A 63 -10.61 29.12 -16.45
CA PRO A 63 -11.86 28.88 -15.76
C PRO A 63 -13.03 29.47 -16.55
N LYS A 64 -13.80 28.61 -17.21
CA LYS A 64 -15.11 29.00 -17.75
C LYS A 64 -16.05 29.01 -16.56
N HIS A 65 -16.49 30.20 -16.17
CA HIS A 65 -17.60 30.37 -15.22
C HIS A 65 -18.80 29.56 -15.74
N ALA A 66 -19.08 28.42 -15.13
CA ALA A 66 -20.30 27.68 -15.39
C ALA A 66 -21.40 28.16 -14.45
N ILE A 67 -22.60 28.27 -15.02
CA ILE A 67 -23.83 28.80 -14.41
C ILE A 67 -24.44 27.69 -13.53
N GLY A 68 -24.57 27.94 -12.21
CA GLY A 68 -25.24 27.07 -11.22
C GLY A 68 -24.30 26.28 -10.28
N PRO A 69 -24.72 25.93 -9.04
CA PRO A 69 -23.86 25.19 -8.12
C PRO A 69 -23.72 23.73 -8.59
N ILE A 70 -22.54 23.38 -9.10
CA ILE A 70 -22.22 22.03 -9.59
C ILE A 70 -21.86 21.09 -8.42
N TYR A 71 -21.59 21.64 -7.22
CA TYR A 71 -21.16 20.91 -6.02
C TYR A 71 -21.87 21.46 -4.79
N THR A 72 -22.11 20.63 -3.78
CA THR A 72 -22.52 21.10 -2.44
C THR A 72 -21.47 20.75 -1.40
N ILE A 73 -21.05 21.74 -0.62
CA ILE A 73 -20.13 21.59 0.52
C ILE A 73 -20.90 21.91 1.78
N LYS A 74 -20.81 21.03 2.79
CA LYS A 74 -21.44 21.23 4.09
C LYS A 74 -20.42 20.99 5.19
N SER A 75 -20.27 21.94 6.11
CA SER A 75 -19.51 21.74 7.34
C SER A 75 -20.19 20.69 8.20
N LEU A 76 -19.36 19.92 8.91
CA LEU A 76 -19.81 18.89 9.85
C LEU A 76 -19.34 19.23 11.26
N GLU A 77 -20.20 18.94 12.23
CA GLU A 77 -19.86 18.82 13.64
C GLU A 77 -19.91 17.33 14.00
N GLY A 78 -19.01 16.84 14.85
CA GLY A 78 -19.06 15.45 15.35
C GLY A 78 -17.86 14.55 15.03
N ASP A 79 -16.67 15.11 14.79
CA ASP A 79 -15.43 14.33 14.85
C ASP A 79 -14.98 14.11 16.30
N TYR A 80 -14.26 13.02 16.53
CA TYR A 80 -13.74 12.67 17.85
C TYR A 80 -12.41 13.37 18.10
N HIS A 81 -12.12 13.66 19.37
CA HIS A 81 -10.91 14.36 19.78
C HIS A 81 -10.12 13.51 20.78
N VAL A 82 -8.84 13.30 20.48
CA VAL A 82 -7.92 12.51 21.31
C VAL A 82 -6.72 13.38 21.64
N ASP A 83 -6.55 13.65 22.94
CA ASP A 83 -5.28 14.15 23.46
C ASP A 83 -4.42 12.96 23.88
N LEU A 84 -3.48 12.58 23.02
CA LEU A 84 -2.58 11.46 23.31
C LEU A 84 -1.72 11.73 24.55
N GLY A 85 -1.35 12.98 24.81
CA GLY A 85 -0.57 13.35 26.00
C GLY A 85 -1.38 13.15 27.29
N ALA A 86 -2.68 13.46 27.27
CA ALA A 86 -3.56 13.19 28.41
C ALA A 86 -3.80 11.69 28.66
N LEU A 87 -3.59 10.85 27.65
CA LEU A 87 -3.69 9.40 27.74
C LEU A 87 -2.34 8.72 28.06
N ASP A 88 -1.27 9.49 28.28
CA ASP A 88 0.11 8.97 28.43
C ASP A 88 0.56 8.13 27.21
N ILE A 89 -0.01 8.42 26.04
CA ILE A 89 0.39 7.84 24.77
C ILE A 89 1.36 8.82 24.11
N HIS A 90 2.57 8.33 23.87
CA HIS A 90 3.67 9.13 23.33
C HIS A 90 4.16 8.55 22.02
N PRO A 91 4.78 9.38 21.15
CA PRO A 91 5.51 8.87 19.99
C PRO A 91 6.50 7.79 20.44
N ALA A 92 6.41 6.61 19.81
CA ALA A 92 7.22 5.46 20.18
C ALA A 92 8.66 5.64 19.68
N THR A 93 9.64 5.16 20.46
CA THR A 93 11.07 5.42 20.24
C THR A 93 11.84 4.23 19.67
N ALA A 94 12.82 4.56 18.82
CA ALA A 94 14.19 4.01 18.82
C ALA A 94 15.13 5.07 18.17
N PRO A 95 16.43 5.16 18.54
CA PRO A 95 17.12 6.45 18.68
C PRO A 95 17.97 6.87 17.46
N LEU A 96 18.09 8.18 17.22
CA LEU A 96 19.37 8.84 16.89
C LEU A 96 19.42 10.29 17.42
N PRO A 97 20.61 10.80 17.79
CA PRO A 97 20.78 12.11 18.42
C PRO A 97 20.58 13.22 17.40
N LEU A 98 19.58 14.08 17.64
CA LEU A 98 19.45 15.35 16.94
C LEU A 98 20.67 16.24 17.23
N ARG A 99 21.63 16.32 16.30
CA ARG A 99 22.47 17.51 16.14
C ARG A 99 22.04 18.24 14.88
N ALA A 100 21.42 19.41 15.12
CA ALA A 100 21.22 20.54 14.22
C ALA A 100 21.02 20.21 12.73
N LEU A 101 19.74 20.09 12.33
CA LEU A 101 19.34 20.22 10.93
C LEU A 101 19.55 21.67 10.48
N SER A 102 20.68 21.94 9.82
CA SER A 102 20.80 23.07 8.89
C SER A 102 20.32 22.62 7.51
N SER A 103 19.36 23.36 6.95
CA SER A 103 18.76 23.27 5.60
C SER A 103 17.80 22.11 5.30
N GLY A 104 16.51 22.32 5.62
CA GLY A 104 15.40 22.34 4.65
C GLY A 104 14.96 21.06 3.93
N GLU A 105 13.65 20.76 4.06
CA GLU A 105 12.80 19.93 3.17
C GLU A 105 12.56 18.46 3.58
N ALA A 106 11.93 18.22 4.73
CA ALA A 106 11.34 16.92 5.11
C ALA A 106 9.84 17.05 5.45
N ALA A 107 8.95 16.94 4.47
CA ALA A 107 7.52 16.67 4.75
C ALA A 107 6.99 15.55 3.88
N SER A 108 5.81 15.07 4.27
CA SER A 108 5.50 13.65 4.29
C SER A 108 4.35 13.23 3.32
N PRO A 109 4.47 12.07 2.63
CA PRO A 109 3.42 11.42 1.79
C PRO A 109 1.90 11.44 2.20
N GLU A 110 1.05 10.79 1.39
CA GLU A 110 -0.37 10.50 1.68
C GLU A 110 -0.51 9.06 2.22
N GLY A 111 -0.33 8.86 3.53
CA GLY A 111 -0.28 7.56 4.21
C GLY A 111 -1.63 6.85 4.34
N SER A 112 -2.29 6.60 3.21
CA SER A 112 -3.58 5.94 3.15
C SER A 112 -3.42 4.42 3.00
N ALA A 113 -4.34 3.67 3.60
CA ALA A 113 -4.36 2.22 3.43
C ALA A 113 -5.76 1.61 3.47
N MET A 114 -5.87 0.47 2.80
CA MET A 114 -7.06 -0.39 2.81
C MET A 114 -6.76 -1.62 3.63
N GLY A 115 -7.46 -1.80 4.74
CA GLY A 115 -7.38 -3.02 5.53
C GLY A 115 -8.49 -4.02 5.17
N THR A 116 -8.87 -4.88 6.11
CA THR A 116 -9.81 -5.97 5.84
C THR A 116 -11.23 -5.47 5.54
N GLY A 117 -11.98 -6.26 4.78
CA GLY A 117 -13.38 -5.97 4.44
C GLY A 117 -13.59 -4.60 3.77
N LYS A 118 -12.54 -4.06 3.14
CA LYS A 118 -12.49 -2.74 2.49
C LYS A 118 -12.66 -1.56 3.46
N ALA A 119 -12.23 -1.71 4.71
CA ALA A 119 -12.05 -0.56 5.59
C ALA A 119 -10.87 0.28 5.09
N PHE A 120 -11.12 1.57 4.87
CA PHE A 120 -10.13 2.51 4.36
C PHE A 120 -9.76 3.50 5.47
N MET A 121 -8.49 3.88 5.54
CA MET A 121 -8.02 4.98 6.37
C MET A 121 -7.16 5.92 5.54
N GLY A 122 -7.51 7.21 5.54
CA GLY A 122 -6.64 8.29 5.10
C GLY A 122 -6.11 9.06 6.31
N ILE A 123 -4.83 9.41 6.27
CA ILE A 123 -4.20 10.29 7.26
C ILE A 123 -3.84 11.63 6.62
N THR A 124 -4.11 12.71 7.34
CA THR A 124 -3.88 14.08 6.81
C THR A 124 -2.41 14.44 6.67
N HIS A 125 -1.57 13.90 7.54
CA HIS A 125 -0.13 14.12 7.53
C HIS A 125 0.57 12.82 7.90
N GLU A 126 1.80 12.66 7.44
CA GLU A 126 2.76 11.76 8.09
C GLU A 126 3.97 12.45 8.73
N VAL A 127 4.06 13.78 8.76
CA VAL A 127 4.98 14.50 9.65
C VAL A 127 4.23 15.64 10.32
N VAL A 128 4.26 15.65 11.66
CA VAL A 128 3.66 16.70 12.49
C VAL A 128 4.61 17.17 13.57
N ASN A 129 4.33 18.35 14.10
CA ASN A 129 5.08 18.89 15.22
C ASN A 129 4.73 18.16 16.53
N GLN A 130 5.69 18.09 17.44
CA GLN A 130 5.53 17.51 18.77
C GLN A 130 4.77 18.42 19.75
N ASN A 131 4.29 17.85 20.86
CA ASN A 131 3.69 18.57 21.99
C ASN A 131 2.42 19.38 21.63
N ILE A 132 1.65 18.92 20.65
CA ILE A 132 0.34 19.51 20.32
C ILE A 132 -0.74 18.72 21.06
N ALA A 133 -1.52 19.38 21.90
CA ALA A 133 -2.56 18.72 22.70
C ALA A 133 -3.73 18.19 21.85
N THR A 134 -4.19 18.98 20.87
CA THR A 134 -5.20 18.58 19.88
C THR A 134 -4.95 19.34 18.57
N GLY A 135 -5.37 18.78 17.43
CA GLY A 135 -5.25 19.45 16.14
C GLY A 135 -3.93 19.22 15.41
N ALA A 136 -3.15 18.21 15.79
CA ALA A 136 -1.88 17.93 15.12
C ALA A 136 -2.09 17.24 13.78
N PHE A 137 -2.95 16.22 13.75
CA PHE A 137 -3.37 15.51 12.55
C PHE A 137 -4.78 14.94 12.72
N GLY A 138 -5.43 14.69 11.59
CA GLY A 138 -6.65 13.92 11.50
C GLY A 138 -6.45 12.59 10.80
N VAL A 139 -7.24 11.62 11.24
CA VAL A 139 -7.51 10.36 10.55
C VAL A 139 -8.98 10.37 10.09
N LEU A 140 -9.21 9.96 8.85
CA LEU A 140 -10.53 9.83 8.26
C LEU A 140 -10.68 8.43 7.68
N SER A 141 -11.57 7.63 8.26
CA SER A 141 -11.79 6.24 7.86
C SER A 141 -13.21 5.98 7.39
N SER A 142 -13.37 4.94 6.59
CA SER A 142 -14.65 4.57 5.96
C SER A 142 -14.77 3.07 5.74
N GLY A 143 -15.97 2.63 5.36
CA GLY A 143 -16.27 1.21 5.11
C GLY A 143 -16.76 0.47 6.36
N TRP A 144 -17.05 1.22 7.44
CA TRP A 144 -17.65 0.71 8.66
C TRP A 144 -19.14 0.43 8.46
N THR A 145 -19.66 -0.53 9.21
CA THR A 145 -21.10 -0.72 9.39
C THR A 145 -21.67 0.51 10.09
N ALA A 146 -22.75 1.08 9.55
CA ALA A 146 -23.37 2.27 10.12
C ALA A 146 -23.71 2.07 11.61
N GLY A 147 -23.28 3.01 12.47
CA GLY A 147 -23.50 2.95 13.91
C GLY A 147 -22.62 1.96 14.67
N GLU A 148 -21.72 1.21 14.01
CA GLU A 148 -20.86 0.28 14.74
C GLU A 148 -19.85 0.99 15.64
N SER A 149 -19.52 0.36 16.75
CA SER A 149 -18.41 0.80 17.59
C SER A 149 -17.08 0.42 16.95
N VAL A 150 -16.23 1.41 16.71
CA VAL A 150 -14.88 1.28 16.16
C VAL A 150 -13.89 1.61 17.27
N GLN A 151 -13.09 0.63 17.66
CA GLN A 151 -11.99 0.84 18.60
C GLN A 151 -10.83 1.50 17.88
N VAL A 152 -10.32 2.59 18.44
CA VAL A 152 -9.22 3.38 17.88
C VAL A 152 -8.02 3.22 18.79
N TYR A 153 -6.97 2.60 18.28
CA TYR A 153 -5.71 2.37 18.98
C TYR A 153 -4.64 3.33 18.46
N ALA A 154 -3.81 3.85 19.35
CA ALA A 154 -2.61 4.61 19.02
C ALA A 154 -1.39 3.93 19.66
N ASN A 155 -0.38 3.59 18.86
CA ASN A 155 0.79 2.82 19.31
C ASN A 155 0.40 1.54 20.10
N GLY A 156 -0.66 0.86 19.66
CA GLY A 156 -1.18 -0.37 20.28
C GLY A 156 -2.00 -0.16 21.56
N VAL A 157 -2.19 1.07 22.02
CA VAL A 157 -3.01 1.41 23.21
C VAL A 157 -4.37 1.92 22.76
N LEU A 158 -5.45 1.38 23.35
CA LEU A 158 -6.81 1.85 23.06
C LEU A 158 -6.97 3.31 23.49
N ALA A 159 -7.14 4.20 22.51
CA ALA A 159 -7.25 5.64 22.73
C ALA A 159 -8.72 6.08 22.88
N LEU A 160 -9.62 5.53 22.06
CA LEU A 160 -11.06 5.74 22.19
C LEU A 160 -11.88 4.59 21.57
N THR A 161 -13.20 4.64 21.75
CA THR A 161 -14.15 3.87 20.95
C THR A 161 -15.13 4.83 20.29
N ALA A 162 -15.01 5.00 18.98
CA ALA A 162 -15.87 5.85 18.17
C ALA A 162 -17.12 5.08 17.74
N ALA A 163 -18.20 5.81 17.43
CA ALA A 163 -19.31 5.25 16.67
C ALA A 163 -19.18 5.71 15.22
N ALA A 164 -19.22 4.76 14.28
CA ALA A 164 -19.31 5.10 12.85
C ALA A 164 -20.63 5.83 12.59
N ASN A 165 -20.60 6.90 11.79
CA ASN A 165 -21.81 7.62 11.43
C ASN A 165 -22.73 6.79 10.50
N ALA A 166 -23.86 7.37 10.07
CA ALA A 166 -24.81 6.71 9.19
C ALA A 166 -24.22 6.28 7.83
N ASP A 167 -23.12 6.90 7.42
CA ASP A 167 -22.39 6.65 6.18
C ASP A 167 -21.16 5.75 6.40
N GLY A 168 -21.00 5.16 7.58
CA GLY A 168 -19.89 4.26 7.89
C GLY A 168 -18.55 4.98 7.99
N ILE A 169 -18.56 6.26 8.40
CA ILE A 169 -17.37 7.11 8.55
C ILE A 169 -17.01 7.29 10.02
N VAL A 170 -15.71 7.25 10.31
CA VAL A 170 -15.14 7.71 11.57
C VAL A 170 -14.09 8.79 11.25
N ALA A 171 -14.15 9.92 11.96
CA ALA A 171 -13.19 11.01 11.85
C ALA A 171 -12.63 11.29 13.24
N VAL A 172 -11.30 11.24 13.37
CA VAL A 172 -10.61 11.43 14.65
C VAL A 172 -9.50 12.46 14.50
N ASN A 173 -9.53 13.45 15.36
CA ASN A 173 -8.49 14.44 15.57
C ASN A 173 -7.56 13.99 16.70
N PHE A 174 -6.26 14.02 16.46
CA PHE A 174 -5.24 13.69 17.44
C PHE A 174 -4.33 14.88 17.79
N GLY A 175 -3.94 14.94 19.07
CA GLY A 175 -2.68 15.56 19.50
C GLY A 175 -1.45 14.66 19.26
N THR A 176 -0.26 15.13 19.63
CA THR A 176 1.02 14.41 19.41
C THR A 176 1.71 13.92 20.67
N GLY A 177 1.13 14.10 21.86
CA GLY A 177 1.79 13.75 23.12
C GLY A 177 3.16 14.43 23.28
N ALA A 178 3.86 14.13 24.37
CA ALA A 178 5.25 14.58 24.53
C ALA A 178 6.22 13.69 23.74
N GLY A 179 7.22 14.29 23.09
CA GLY A 179 8.33 13.56 22.46
C GLY A 179 8.32 13.55 20.93
N PHE A 180 9.22 12.74 20.35
CA PHE A 180 9.41 12.57 18.91
C PHE A 180 9.58 11.08 18.58
N GLY A 181 9.26 10.68 17.37
CA GLY A 181 9.21 9.26 16.99
C GLY A 181 8.10 9.02 15.99
N TYR A 182 7.40 7.90 16.11
CA TYR A 182 6.25 7.60 15.26
C TYR A 182 4.98 7.40 16.08
N ILE A 183 3.85 7.61 15.42
CA ILE A 183 2.52 7.23 15.90
C ILE A 183 1.92 6.31 14.84
N THR A 184 1.58 5.08 15.22
CA THR A 184 0.66 4.23 14.46
C THR A 184 -0.75 4.43 14.97
N VAL A 185 -1.72 4.46 14.07
CA VAL A 185 -3.15 4.44 14.37
C VAL A 185 -3.75 3.19 13.75
N GLU A 186 -4.51 2.46 14.54
CA GLU A 186 -5.25 1.26 14.11
C GLU A 186 -6.71 1.43 14.51
N GLU A 187 -7.62 1.09 13.61
CA GLU A 187 -9.05 1.11 13.87
C GLU A 187 -9.65 -0.27 13.60
N ILE A 188 -10.49 -0.76 14.53
CA ILE A 188 -11.12 -2.08 14.46
C ILE A 188 -12.61 -1.97 14.76
N GLY A 189 -13.46 -2.40 13.83
CA GLY A 189 -14.92 -2.45 13.98
C GLY A 189 -15.35 -3.63 14.83
N LEU A 190 -16.02 -3.39 15.97
CA LEU A 190 -16.44 -4.45 16.89
C LEU A 190 -17.53 -5.35 16.34
N THR A 191 -18.36 -4.86 15.42
CA THR A 191 -19.44 -5.64 14.82
C THR A 191 -18.97 -6.32 13.55
N SER A 192 -18.26 -5.59 12.70
CA SER A 192 -17.82 -6.10 11.41
C SER A 192 -16.53 -6.93 11.48
N GLY A 193 -15.71 -6.73 12.51
CA GLY A 193 -14.36 -7.30 12.59
C GLY A 193 -13.38 -6.71 11.57
N LYS A 194 -13.77 -5.67 10.83
CA LYS A 194 -12.92 -4.99 9.87
C LYS A 194 -11.84 -4.20 10.60
N ASP A 195 -10.69 -4.03 9.95
CA ASP A 195 -9.56 -3.26 10.48
C ASP A 195 -8.93 -2.38 9.40
N THR A 196 -8.27 -1.31 9.81
CA THR A 196 -7.45 -0.45 8.95
C THR A 196 -6.48 0.36 9.82
N GLY A 197 -5.54 1.07 9.20
CA GLY A 197 -4.49 1.76 9.93
C GLY A 197 -3.69 2.75 9.11
N GLY A 198 -2.95 3.57 9.83
CA GLY A 198 -2.12 4.64 9.32
C GLY A 198 -0.91 4.85 10.22
N ALA A 199 0.11 5.53 9.71
CA ALA A 199 1.30 5.85 10.49
C ALA A 199 1.81 7.25 10.14
N LEU A 200 2.39 7.91 11.13
CA LEU A 200 3.09 9.17 10.96
C LEU A 200 4.34 9.28 11.83
N GLN A 201 5.20 10.23 11.46
CA GLN A 201 6.35 10.68 12.20
C GLN A 201 6.02 11.96 12.98
N VAL A 202 6.36 11.99 14.26
CA VAL A 202 6.38 13.20 15.07
C VAL A 202 7.81 13.71 15.14
N ALA A 203 8.02 14.96 14.74
CA ALA A 203 9.34 15.58 14.68
C ALA A 203 9.32 17.01 15.25
N PRO A 204 10.41 17.48 15.88
CA PRO A 204 10.51 18.84 16.44
C PRO A 204 10.68 19.91 15.35
N THR A 205 11.14 19.51 14.16
CA THR A 205 11.35 20.40 13.03
C THR A 205 10.90 19.71 11.75
N GLY A 206 10.17 20.45 10.91
CA GLY A 206 9.83 20.02 9.58
C GLY A 206 9.13 21.14 8.83
N PRO A 207 9.07 21.09 7.50
CA PRO A 207 8.07 21.83 6.76
C PRO A 207 6.65 21.37 7.12
N TYR A 208 6.10 21.92 8.20
CA TYR A 208 4.70 21.71 8.57
C TYR A 208 3.81 22.37 7.50
N VAL A 209 3.39 21.57 6.52
CA VAL A 209 2.46 21.98 5.48
C VAL A 209 1.06 21.48 5.84
N PRO A 210 0.01 22.13 5.33
CA PRO A 210 -1.34 21.63 5.47
C PRO A 210 -1.50 20.25 4.80
N GLY A 211 -2.41 19.46 5.36
CA GLY A 211 -2.73 18.11 4.92
C GLY A 211 -4.22 17.92 4.71
N VAL A 212 -4.61 17.12 3.71
CA VAL A 212 -6.01 16.80 3.39
C VAL A 212 -6.16 15.28 3.24
N ALA A 213 -7.11 14.70 3.95
CA ALA A 213 -7.55 13.31 3.76
C ALA A 213 -8.98 13.29 3.20
N GLY A 214 -9.28 12.31 2.36
CA GLY A 214 -10.59 12.12 1.76
C GLY A 214 -11.08 10.69 1.92
N ALA A 215 -12.36 10.49 2.25
CA ALA A 215 -12.95 9.16 2.38
C ALA A 215 -14.44 9.14 1.96
N PRO A 216 -14.95 8.04 1.39
CA PRO A 216 -14.22 6.84 0.99
C PRO A 216 -13.25 7.10 -0.18
N HIS A 217 -12.31 6.17 -0.40
CA HIS A 217 -11.33 6.26 -1.48
C HIS A 217 -11.98 6.33 -2.89
N ALA A 218 -13.13 5.68 -3.06
CA ALA A 218 -13.92 5.70 -4.29
C ALA A 218 -15.37 6.13 -4.04
N ILE A 219 -15.91 6.97 -4.93
CA ILE A 219 -17.18 7.67 -4.73
C ILE A 219 -18.16 7.34 -5.86
N ASN A 220 -19.40 6.99 -5.51
CA ASN A 220 -20.46 6.78 -6.50
C ASN A 220 -21.07 8.08 -7.02
N THR A 221 -20.48 8.64 -8.07
CA THR A 221 -20.92 9.93 -8.63
C THR A 221 -22.24 9.86 -9.40
N THR A 222 -22.73 8.66 -9.75
CA THR A 222 -24.02 8.48 -10.44
C THR A 222 -25.23 8.53 -9.52
N ALA A 223 -25.03 8.29 -8.22
CA ALA A 223 -26.10 8.20 -7.22
C ALA A 223 -26.26 9.47 -6.37
N SER A 224 -25.71 10.62 -6.80
CA SER A 224 -25.57 11.82 -5.95
C SER A 224 -24.89 11.52 -4.60
N ALA A 225 -24.01 10.51 -4.57
CA ALA A 225 -23.28 10.16 -3.35
C ALA A 225 -22.31 11.29 -2.99
N HIS A 226 -21.92 11.30 -1.73
CA HIS A 226 -20.98 12.26 -1.18
C HIS A 226 -19.77 11.55 -0.59
N PHE A 227 -18.74 12.34 -0.35
CA PHE A 227 -17.55 11.94 0.38
C PHE A 227 -17.18 13.03 1.38
N TYR A 228 -16.18 12.74 2.19
CA TYR A 228 -15.75 13.58 3.28
C TYR A 228 -14.34 14.08 3.01
N LEU A 229 -14.09 15.35 3.29
CA LEU A 229 -12.75 15.92 3.33
C LEU A 229 -12.44 16.40 4.73
N TYR A 230 -11.24 16.06 5.19
CA TYR A 230 -10.74 16.43 6.49
C TYR A 230 -9.37 17.05 6.33
N GLY A 231 -9.23 18.34 6.69
CA GLY A 231 -8.01 19.10 6.46
C GLY A 231 -7.45 19.70 7.73
N PHE A 232 -6.13 19.74 7.87
CA PHE A 232 -5.39 20.21 9.05
C PHE A 232 -4.16 21.04 8.66
N GLY A 233 -3.59 21.77 9.62
CA GLY A 233 -2.39 22.57 9.41
C GLY A 233 -2.65 23.90 8.69
N TYR A 234 -3.92 24.33 8.65
CA TYR A 234 -4.32 25.62 8.07
C TYR A 234 -4.33 26.73 9.11
N PRO A 235 -4.22 28.01 8.71
CA PRO A 235 -4.41 29.13 9.62
C PRO A 235 -5.76 29.03 10.35
N VAL A 236 -5.78 29.36 11.65
CA VAL A 236 -6.96 29.24 12.51
C VAL A 236 -8.06 30.22 12.10
N SER A 237 -9.33 29.84 12.23
CA SER A 237 -10.48 30.73 11.95
C SER A 237 -10.41 31.45 10.61
N THR A 238 -9.85 30.80 9.59
CA THR A 238 -9.51 31.38 8.29
C THR A 238 -10.31 30.70 7.18
N VAL A 239 -10.67 31.46 6.15
CA VAL A 239 -11.33 30.92 4.96
C VAL A 239 -10.31 30.19 4.09
N VAL A 240 -10.60 28.92 3.79
CA VAL A 240 -9.81 28.01 2.98
C VAL A 240 -10.62 27.64 1.73
N PRO A 241 -10.14 27.96 0.52
CA PRO A 241 -10.78 27.52 -0.72
C PRO A 241 -10.50 26.03 -0.99
N LEU A 242 -11.54 25.30 -1.42
CA LEU A 242 -11.47 23.92 -1.89
C LEU A 242 -11.50 23.87 -3.41
N TYR A 243 -10.81 22.88 -3.97
CA TYR A 243 -10.69 22.66 -5.40
C TYR A 243 -10.90 21.19 -5.77
N ARG A 244 -11.39 20.96 -6.98
CA ARG A 244 -11.33 19.67 -7.69
C ARG A 244 -10.49 19.87 -8.93
N ASN A 245 -9.38 19.15 -9.06
CA ASN A 245 -8.46 19.27 -10.19
C ASN A 245 -8.03 20.73 -10.44
N GLY A 246 -7.78 21.49 -9.36
CA GLY A 246 -7.45 22.92 -9.42
C GLY A 246 -8.62 23.86 -9.78
N VAL A 247 -9.83 23.33 -10.02
CA VAL A 247 -11.04 24.13 -10.25
C VAL A 247 -11.73 24.41 -8.92
N PHE A 248 -11.99 25.68 -8.63
CA PHE A 248 -12.61 26.12 -7.38
C PHE A 248 -14.00 25.50 -7.18
N LEU A 249 -14.24 24.96 -5.98
CA LEU A 249 -15.51 24.36 -5.57
C LEU A 249 -16.29 25.25 -4.62
N GLY A 250 -15.59 25.89 -3.69
CA GLY A 250 -16.19 26.68 -2.62
C GLY A 250 -15.24 26.89 -1.46
N ASN A 251 -15.72 27.55 -0.43
CA ASN A 251 -14.94 27.94 0.73
C ASN A 251 -15.39 27.17 1.97
N VAL A 252 -14.44 26.95 2.88
CA VAL A 252 -14.68 26.44 4.23
C VAL A 252 -13.99 27.37 5.23
N THR A 253 -14.48 27.42 6.46
CA THR A 253 -13.78 28.12 7.55
C THR A 253 -13.13 27.09 8.47
N THR A 254 -11.85 27.28 8.74
CA THR A 254 -11.12 26.42 9.69
C THR A 254 -11.54 26.72 11.13
N SER A 255 -11.46 25.71 11.98
CA SER A 255 -11.69 25.82 13.41
C SER A 255 -10.55 26.57 14.13
N ALA A 256 -10.69 26.71 15.46
CA ALA A 256 -9.63 27.22 16.33
C ALA A 256 -8.35 26.36 16.33
N ALA A 257 -8.44 25.10 15.88
CA ALA A 257 -7.30 24.20 15.73
C ALA A 257 -6.72 24.19 14.30
N GLY A 258 -7.16 25.09 13.41
CA GLY A 258 -6.62 25.14 12.04
C GLY A 258 -7.05 23.95 11.18
N ARG A 259 -8.16 23.31 11.53
CA ARG A 259 -8.74 22.16 10.80
C ARG A 259 -10.12 22.45 10.24
N PHE A 260 -10.55 21.69 9.23
CA PHE A 260 -11.92 21.65 8.74
C PHE A 260 -12.40 20.22 8.52
N PHE A 261 -13.72 19.99 8.62
CA PHE A 261 -14.37 18.74 8.28
C PHE A 261 -15.64 19.02 7.48
N VAL A 262 -15.70 18.52 6.25
CA VAL A 262 -16.80 18.82 5.34
C VAL A 262 -17.27 17.57 4.59
N THR A 263 -18.55 17.53 4.27
CA THR A 263 -19.09 16.66 3.22
C THR A 263 -19.07 17.39 1.89
N VAL A 264 -18.64 16.71 0.82
CA VAL A 264 -18.67 17.18 -0.56
C VAL A 264 -19.53 16.23 -1.39
N THR A 265 -20.52 16.78 -2.09
CA THR A 265 -21.32 16.05 -3.08
C THR A 265 -20.88 16.49 -4.47
N PRO A 266 -20.12 15.67 -5.21
CA PRO A 266 -19.71 16.00 -6.56
C PRO A 266 -20.83 15.81 -7.58
N ALA A 267 -20.76 16.57 -8.68
CA ALA A 267 -21.54 16.26 -9.86
C ALA A 267 -21.10 14.92 -10.46
N ASN A 268 -22.03 14.24 -11.12
CA ASN A 268 -21.71 13.06 -11.92
C ASN A 268 -20.70 13.43 -13.00
N SER A 269 -19.48 12.91 -12.85
CA SER A 269 -18.35 13.17 -13.73
C SER A 269 -17.95 11.93 -14.54
N GLY A 270 -18.78 10.87 -14.51
CA GLY A 270 -18.49 9.58 -15.11
C GLY A 270 -17.42 8.78 -14.34
N ASP A 271 -16.92 7.71 -14.96
CA ASP A 271 -15.86 6.85 -14.40
C ASP A 271 -14.48 7.48 -14.58
N THR A 272 -14.07 8.28 -13.61
CA THR A 272 -12.84 9.08 -13.60
C THR A 272 -12.18 9.08 -12.22
N SER A 273 -11.26 10.02 -11.99
CA SER A 273 -10.68 10.34 -10.70
C SER A 273 -10.44 11.84 -10.63
N ALA A 274 -10.26 12.36 -9.42
CA ALA A 274 -9.89 13.75 -9.23
C ALA A 274 -9.00 13.94 -8.03
N ASN A 275 -8.13 14.94 -8.10
CA ASN A 275 -7.45 15.48 -6.94
C ASN A 275 -8.34 16.53 -6.27
N TYR A 276 -8.70 16.29 -5.02
CA TYR A 276 -9.40 17.26 -4.18
C TYR A 276 -8.41 17.95 -3.27
N SER A 277 -8.33 19.27 -3.36
CA SER A 277 -7.30 20.05 -2.68
C SER A 277 -7.84 21.27 -1.95
N ALA A 278 -7.06 21.77 -1.00
CA ALA A 278 -7.37 22.92 -0.17
C ALA A 278 -6.12 23.77 0.05
N ASP A 279 -6.26 25.08 -0.12
CA ASP A 279 -5.15 26.05 -0.09
C ASP A 279 -5.24 27.01 1.11
N THR A 280 -4.10 27.48 1.60
CA THR A 280 -3.98 28.34 2.80
C THR A 280 -4.31 29.80 2.58
N VAL A 281 -4.57 30.23 1.34
CA VAL A 281 -4.70 31.66 1.01
C VAL A 281 -6.15 32.13 1.09
N GLY A 282 -6.34 33.26 1.78
CA GLY A 282 -7.53 34.12 1.66
C GLY A 282 -7.66 34.86 0.33
N ALA A 283 -7.05 34.38 -0.75
CA ALA A 283 -7.22 34.95 -2.09
C ALA A 283 -8.44 34.28 -2.71
N VAL A 284 -9.60 34.91 -2.52
CA VAL A 284 -10.69 34.76 -3.48
C VAL A 284 -10.07 34.91 -4.87
N PRO A 285 -10.21 33.93 -5.79
CA PRO A 285 -9.88 34.16 -7.17
C PRO A 285 -10.89 35.16 -7.70
N THR A 286 -10.61 36.45 -7.53
CA THR A 286 -11.21 37.45 -8.41
C THR A 286 -10.60 37.20 -9.79
N ALA A 287 -11.40 37.39 -10.84
CA ALA A 287 -11.07 37.04 -12.23
C ALA A 287 -9.88 37.81 -12.83
N THR A 288 -9.01 38.40 -12.00
CA THR A 288 -7.85 39.20 -12.36
C THR A 288 -6.71 38.82 -11.42
N PRO A 289 -5.54 38.38 -11.93
CA PRO A 289 -4.38 38.09 -11.10
C PRO A 289 -3.80 39.42 -10.58
N THR A 290 -4.35 39.93 -9.49
CA THR A 290 -3.69 41.01 -8.74
C THR A 290 -2.62 40.38 -7.86
N ALA A 291 -1.40 40.92 -7.96
CA ALA A 291 -0.22 40.47 -7.23
C ALA A 291 -0.53 40.17 -5.76
N THR A 292 0.00 39.02 -5.28
CA THR A 292 0.01 38.65 -3.87
C THR A 292 0.49 39.84 -3.04
N PRO A 293 -0.26 40.29 -2.01
CA PRO A 293 0.18 41.37 -1.14
C PRO A 293 1.58 41.09 -0.59
N THR A 294 2.50 42.03 -0.75
CA THR A 294 3.84 41.94 -0.19
C THR A 294 3.75 41.69 1.32
N GLY A 295 4.24 40.54 1.78
CA GLY A 295 4.18 40.12 3.19
C GLY A 295 3.14 39.04 3.52
N SER A 296 2.29 38.62 2.57
CA SER A 296 1.47 37.41 2.74
C SER A 296 2.34 36.16 2.70
N PRO A 297 2.14 35.16 3.58
CA PRO A 297 2.80 33.87 3.45
C PRO A 297 2.51 33.27 2.06
N THR A 298 3.50 32.59 1.49
CA THR A 298 3.33 31.88 0.22
C THR A 298 2.16 30.91 0.34
N PRO A 299 1.23 30.89 -0.64
CA PRO A 299 0.19 29.87 -0.74
C PRO A 299 0.75 28.46 -0.55
N LEU A 300 0.01 27.62 0.16
CA LEU A 300 0.33 26.23 0.43
C LEU A 300 -0.93 25.40 0.23
N MET A 301 -0.85 24.48 -0.72
CA MET A 301 -1.94 23.56 -1.07
C MET A 301 -1.61 22.13 -0.65
N GLY A 302 -2.56 21.50 0.04
CA GLY A 302 -2.62 20.05 0.26
C GLY A 302 -3.75 19.45 -0.55
N GLY A 303 -3.63 18.20 -0.98
CA GLY A 303 -4.69 17.52 -1.72
C GLY A 303 -4.61 16.01 -1.60
N VAL A 304 -5.65 15.34 -2.09
CA VAL A 304 -5.80 13.89 -2.08
C VAL A 304 -6.43 13.43 -3.40
N SER A 305 -5.93 12.33 -3.96
CA SER A 305 -6.55 11.70 -5.13
C SER A 305 -7.69 10.77 -4.70
N LEU A 306 -8.88 10.94 -5.27
CA LEU A 306 -10.03 10.06 -5.06
C LEU A 306 -10.56 9.51 -6.40
N GLU A 307 -11.09 8.29 -6.37
CA GLU A 307 -11.78 7.69 -7.50
C GLU A 307 -13.24 8.17 -7.58
N GLU A 308 -13.70 8.48 -8.78
CA GLU A 308 -15.07 8.89 -9.06
C GLU A 308 -15.67 7.88 -10.02
N ARG A 309 -16.55 6.99 -9.53
CA ARG A 309 -16.94 5.81 -10.31
C ARG A 309 -18.40 5.45 -10.13
N ALA A 310 -19.07 5.06 -11.20
CA ALA A 310 -20.44 4.58 -11.15
C ALA A 310 -20.58 3.26 -10.38
N ASP A 311 -19.54 2.43 -10.36
CA ASP A 311 -19.50 1.12 -9.70
C ASP A 311 -18.91 1.17 -8.27
N ALA A 312 -18.57 2.34 -7.76
CA ALA A 312 -18.22 2.50 -6.34
C ALA A 312 -19.44 2.23 -5.45
N GLY A 313 -19.20 1.77 -4.23
CA GLY A 313 -20.27 1.60 -3.25
C GLY A 313 -20.88 2.95 -2.86
N THR A 314 -22.17 2.96 -2.57
CA THR A 314 -22.82 4.11 -1.92
C THR A 314 -22.63 3.99 -0.41
N PRO A 315 -22.54 5.09 0.33
CA PRO A 315 -22.63 5.06 1.80
C PRO A 315 -23.81 4.20 2.28
N PRO A 316 -23.65 3.41 3.36
CA PRO A 316 -22.45 3.26 4.21
C PRO A 316 -21.41 2.26 3.70
N VAL A 317 -21.61 1.65 2.54
CA VAL A 317 -20.87 0.47 2.09
C VAL A 317 -19.41 0.81 1.69
N GLY A 318 -19.08 2.08 1.51
CA GLY A 318 -17.70 2.57 1.23
C GLY A 318 -17.17 2.17 -0.16
N ASP A 319 -15.85 2.17 -0.32
CA ASP A 319 -15.17 1.70 -1.54
C ASP A 319 -15.43 0.18 -1.71
N GLN A 320 -16.14 -0.18 -2.78
CA GLN A 320 -16.43 -1.58 -3.13
C GLN A 320 -15.67 -2.07 -4.35
N ASN A 321 -14.77 -1.26 -4.88
CA ASN A 321 -14.00 -1.63 -6.04
C ASN A 321 -12.92 -2.66 -5.66
N ASN A 322 -12.65 -3.59 -6.58
CA ASN A 322 -11.65 -4.63 -6.34
C ASN A 322 -10.24 -4.08 -6.51
N ALA A 323 -10.02 -3.24 -7.54
CA ALA A 323 -8.75 -2.58 -7.78
C ALA A 323 -8.83 -1.09 -7.49
N ARG A 324 -7.70 -0.54 -7.03
CA ARG A 324 -7.54 0.84 -6.56
C ARG A 324 -6.12 1.36 -6.80
N VAL A 325 -5.96 2.69 -6.79
CA VAL A 325 -4.66 3.36 -6.98
C VAL A 325 -4.38 4.33 -5.83
N PHE A 326 -3.20 4.20 -5.26
CA PHE A 326 -2.64 5.16 -4.32
C PHE A 326 -1.42 5.86 -4.92
N PHE A 327 -1.15 7.06 -4.42
CA PHE A 327 0.09 7.76 -4.69
C PHE A 327 0.83 8.00 -3.39
N ASP A 328 2.16 8.05 -3.45
CA ASP A 328 2.91 8.70 -2.37
C ASP A 328 2.47 10.16 -2.19
N ARG A 329 2.09 10.81 -3.30
CA ARG A 329 1.57 12.18 -3.39
C ARG A 329 0.66 12.36 -4.60
N GLY A 330 -0.56 12.83 -4.37
CA GLY A 330 -1.50 13.28 -5.39
C GLY A 330 -1.23 14.69 -5.90
N THR A 331 -0.29 15.45 -5.32
CA THR A 331 0.02 16.83 -5.73
C THR A 331 1.52 17.07 -5.93
N LEU A 332 1.88 17.90 -6.92
CA LEU A 332 3.25 18.34 -7.21
C LEU A 332 3.31 19.85 -7.52
N ASN A 333 4.45 20.48 -7.26
CA ASN A 333 4.70 21.87 -7.61
C ASN A 333 4.85 22.03 -9.13
N SER A 334 4.00 22.84 -9.75
CA SER A 334 4.02 23.02 -11.21
C SER A 334 5.26 23.73 -11.75
N ALA A 335 5.95 24.55 -10.95
CA ALA A 335 7.13 25.27 -11.42
C ALA A 335 8.36 24.36 -11.56
N THR A 336 8.40 23.28 -10.78
CA THR A 336 9.54 22.34 -10.75
C THR A 336 9.20 20.95 -11.30
N GLY A 337 7.93 20.57 -11.41
CA GLY A 337 7.54 19.21 -11.74
C GLY A 337 7.91 18.26 -10.59
N GLY A 338 8.19 16.98 -10.86
CA GLY A 338 8.66 16.07 -9.82
C GLY A 338 8.44 14.60 -10.14
N ILE A 339 8.75 13.74 -9.17
CA ILE A 339 8.46 12.31 -9.24
C ILE A 339 7.32 11.97 -8.28
N ALA A 340 6.33 11.21 -8.73
CA ALA A 340 5.36 10.54 -7.85
C ALA A 340 5.51 9.03 -7.99
N VAL A 341 5.27 8.30 -6.92
CA VAL A 341 5.13 6.85 -6.92
C VAL A 341 3.65 6.53 -7.03
N ILE A 342 3.29 5.71 -8.01
CA ILE A 342 1.94 5.14 -8.14
C ILE A 342 1.97 3.69 -7.66
N VAL A 343 0.97 3.30 -6.87
CA VAL A 343 0.77 1.93 -6.40
C VAL A 343 -0.64 1.51 -6.75
N GLY A 344 -0.76 0.47 -7.57
CA GLY A 344 -2.02 -0.21 -7.83
C GLY A 344 -2.18 -1.40 -6.90
N GLU A 345 -3.37 -1.60 -6.35
CA GLU A 345 -3.68 -2.74 -5.48
C GLU A 345 -4.95 -3.44 -5.93
N GLY A 346 -5.11 -4.72 -5.54
CA GLY A 346 -6.34 -5.47 -5.77
C GLY A 346 -6.52 -6.04 -7.17
N PHE A 347 -5.43 -6.15 -7.94
CA PHE A 347 -5.36 -6.94 -9.17
C PHE A 347 -5.23 -8.44 -8.85
N GLU A 348 -5.43 -9.32 -9.83
CA GLU A 348 -5.13 -10.74 -9.67
C GLU A 348 -3.62 -10.99 -9.72
N PRO A 349 -3.06 -11.77 -8.78
CA PRO A 349 -1.64 -12.13 -8.82
C PRO A 349 -1.22 -12.70 -10.18
N GLY A 350 -0.15 -12.17 -10.75
CA GLY A 350 0.39 -12.57 -12.05
C GLY A 350 -0.31 -11.96 -13.27
N GLU A 351 -1.44 -11.27 -13.12
CA GLU A 351 -2.09 -10.61 -14.26
C GLU A 351 -1.26 -9.41 -14.75
N THR A 352 -1.17 -9.20 -16.07
CA THR A 352 -0.47 -8.02 -16.59
C THR A 352 -1.30 -6.77 -16.33
N VAL A 353 -0.74 -5.79 -15.62
CA VAL A 353 -1.39 -4.49 -15.43
C VAL A 353 -0.83 -3.50 -16.44
N THR A 354 -1.72 -2.76 -17.09
CA THR A 354 -1.38 -1.66 -18.01
C THR A 354 -1.70 -0.32 -17.38
N ILE A 355 -0.90 0.69 -17.72
CA ILE A 355 -1.10 2.08 -17.32
C ILE A 355 -1.44 2.92 -18.55
N SER A 356 -2.47 3.76 -18.41
CA SER A 356 -2.92 4.73 -19.42
C SER A 356 -3.29 6.06 -18.78
N GLY A 357 -3.57 7.08 -19.60
CA GLY A 357 -3.95 8.42 -19.15
C GLY A 357 -2.76 9.29 -18.78
N CYS A 358 -1.99 8.93 -17.75
CA CYS A 358 -0.84 9.71 -17.28
C CYS A 358 0.50 9.27 -17.88
N ALA A 359 0.57 7.99 -18.23
CA ALA A 359 1.67 7.34 -18.94
C ALA A 359 1.05 6.26 -19.84
N LEU A 360 1.82 5.72 -20.79
CA LEU A 360 1.37 4.60 -21.63
C LEU A 360 2.37 3.45 -21.50
N GLY A 361 1.91 2.31 -21.00
CA GLY A 361 2.75 1.13 -20.91
C GLY A 361 2.15 -0.03 -20.13
N SER A 362 2.97 -1.06 -19.93
CA SER A 362 2.70 -2.14 -18.99
C SER A 362 3.50 -1.89 -17.71
N LEU A 363 2.91 -2.15 -16.55
CA LEU A 363 3.59 -2.19 -15.25
C LEU A 363 4.11 -3.59 -14.90
N GLY A 364 4.06 -4.52 -15.86
CA GLY A 364 4.39 -5.93 -15.65
C GLY A 364 3.26 -6.71 -14.97
N PRO A 365 3.54 -7.96 -14.56
CA PRO A 365 2.59 -8.78 -13.82
C PRO A 365 2.39 -8.21 -12.41
N ALA A 366 1.15 -8.19 -11.94
CA ALA A 366 0.83 -7.89 -10.56
C ALA A 366 1.53 -8.90 -9.63
N GLY A 367 2.03 -8.40 -8.50
CA GLY A 367 2.71 -9.21 -7.49
C GLY A 367 1.76 -10.18 -6.77
N PRO A 368 2.29 -10.98 -5.84
CA PRO A 368 1.51 -12.00 -5.12
C PRO A 368 0.30 -11.49 -4.33
N GLU A 369 0.26 -10.19 -4.00
CA GLU A 369 -0.85 -9.54 -3.28
C GLU A 369 -1.74 -8.73 -4.25
N GLY A 370 -1.58 -8.92 -5.56
CA GLY A 370 -2.29 -8.12 -6.54
C GLY A 370 -1.78 -6.68 -6.66
N GLN A 371 -0.57 -6.42 -6.17
CA GLN A 371 0.03 -5.08 -6.23
C GLN A 371 0.78 -4.84 -7.54
N THR A 372 0.87 -3.58 -7.96
CA THR A 372 1.79 -3.11 -9.00
C THR A 372 2.23 -1.70 -8.66
N GLY A 373 3.29 -1.19 -9.29
CA GLY A 373 3.67 0.20 -9.07
C GLY A 373 4.76 0.70 -10.01
N ALA A 374 4.91 2.01 -10.05
CA ALA A 374 5.90 2.68 -10.88
C ALA A 374 6.29 4.05 -10.33
N PHE A 375 7.44 4.55 -10.79
CA PHE A 375 7.82 5.96 -10.63
C PHE A 375 7.36 6.74 -11.86
N LEU A 376 6.55 7.77 -11.64
CA LEU A 376 6.04 8.67 -12.67
C LEU A 376 6.81 9.98 -12.61
N SER A 377 7.39 10.38 -13.75
CA SER A 377 8.12 11.64 -13.88
C SER A 377 7.27 12.71 -14.53
N TYR A 378 7.17 13.85 -13.87
CA TYR A 378 6.39 14.99 -14.30
C TYR A 378 7.32 16.17 -14.58
N PRO A 379 7.32 16.73 -15.81
CA PRO A 379 8.03 17.97 -16.09
C PRO A 379 7.33 19.15 -15.41
N ALA A 380 8.02 20.29 -15.34
CA ALA A 380 7.38 21.55 -14.96
C ALA A 380 6.21 21.88 -15.92
N GLY A 381 5.09 22.34 -15.35
CA GLY A 381 3.86 22.69 -16.04
C GLY A 381 2.65 22.52 -15.11
N ALA A 382 1.73 23.48 -15.12
CA ALA A 382 0.47 23.34 -14.37
C ALA A 382 -0.52 22.47 -15.15
N GLY A 383 -1.22 21.57 -14.46
CA GLY A 383 -2.08 20.60 -15.13
C GLY A 383 -2.57 19.49 -14.22
N ILE A 384 -3.41 18.63 -14.78
CA ILE A 384 -3.84 17.38 -14.14
C ILE A 384 -3.33 16.19 -14.95
N SER A 385 -3.06 15.10 -14.26
CA SER A 385 -2.57 13.87 -14.85
C SER A 385 -3.36 12.67 -14.32
N PRO A 386 -4.48 12.32 -14.97
CA PRO A 386 -5.28 11.16 -14.60
C PRO A 386 -4.58 9.87 -15.03
N CYS A 387 -4.30 9.00 -14.07
CA CYS A 387 -3.78 7.66 -14.26
C CYS A 387 -4.91 6.62 -14.22
N ILE A 388 -4.85 5.67 -15.15
CA ILE A 388 -5.77 4.54 -15.21
C ILE A 388 -4.92 3.27 -15.26
N LEU A 389 -5.11 2.39 -14.27
CA LEU A 389 -4.55 1.05 -14.28
C LEU A 389 -5.62 0.04 -14.71
N THR A 390 -5.27 -0.91 -15.57
CA THR A 390 -6.20 -1.92 -16.07
C THR A 390 -5.54 -3.30 -16.06
N GLY A 391 -6.17 -4.23 -15.35
CA GLY A 391 -5.80 -5.65 -15.31
C GLY A 391 -6.17 -6.34 -16.60
N GLY A 392 -5.19 -6.98 -17.25
CA GLY A 392 -5.37 -7.58 -18.57
C GLY A 392 -6.25 -8.83 -18.57
N THR A 393 -6.27 -9.59 -17.47
CA THR A 393 -7.08 -10.81 -17.34
C THR A 393 -8.44 -10.49 -16.75
N THR A 394 -8.44 -9.72 -15.66
CA THR A 394 -9.67 -9.46 -14.90
C THR A 394 -10.50 -8.32 -15.45
N GLY A 395 -9.90 -7.44 -16.25
CA GLY A 395 -10.49 -6.16 -16.63
C GLY A 395 -10.70 -5.21 -15.45
N ARG A 396 -10.15 -5.51 -14.24
CA ARG A 396 -10.25 -4.62 -13.09
C ARG A 396 -9.60 -3.28 -13.42
N VAL A 397 -10.27 -2.21 -13.05
CA VAL A 397 -9.80 -0.85 -13.29
C VAL A 397 -9.59 -0.13 -11.97
N ALA A 398 -8.50 0.62 -11.89
CA ALA A 398 -8.20 1.54 -10.82
C ALA A 398 -7.84 2.91 -11.39
N ARG A 399 -8.13 3.99 -10.65
CA ARG A 399 -8.00 5.36 -11.16
C ARG A 399 -7.35 6.26 -10.13
N GLY A 400 -6.61 7.25 -10.58
CA GLY A 400 -6.03 8.25 -9.69
C GLY A 400 -5.63 9.50 -10.46
N THR A 401 -5.52 10.65 -9.81
CA THR A 401 -5.14 11.89 -10.48
C THR A 401 -4.07 12.63 -9.70
N VAL A 402 -2.98 12.98 -10.39
CA VAL A 402 -1.96 13.90 -9.87
C VAL A 402 -2.27 15.32 -10.34
N LEU A 403 -2.26 16.30 -9.42
CA LEU A 403 -2.40 17.72 -9.69
C LEU A 403 -1.05 18.43 -9.63
N LEU A 404 -0.67 19.14 -10.69
CA LEU A 404 0.46 20.05 -10.71
C LEU A 404 -0.04 21.49 -10.54
N ASN A 405 0.30 22.12 -9.42
CA ASN A 405 -0.14 23.47 -9.07
C ASN A 405 1.02 24.29 -8.45
N PRO A 406 1.10 25.61 -8.70
CA PRO A 406 2.20 26.44 -8.18
C PRO A 406 2.23 26.58 -6.65
N ASP A 407 1.08 26.44 -5.99
CA ASP A 407 0.91 26.60 -4.55
C ASP A 407 1.21 25.30 -3.79
N VAL A 408 1.46 24.20 -4.51
CA VAL A 408 1.91 22.95 -3.91
C VAL A 408 3.40 23.05 -3.61
N ARG A 409 3.81 22.66 -2.41
CA ARG A 409 5.23 22.43 -2.14
C ARG A 409 5.58 20.98 -2.47
N ASN A 410 6.61 20.78 -3.29
CA ASN A 410 7.15 19.44 -3.49
C ASN A 410 7.78 18.94 -2.21
N LEU A 411 7.42 17.73 -1.85
CA LEU A 411 7.84 17.11 -0.62
C LEU A 411 8.16 15.65 -0.87
N ARG A 412 8.98 15.07 0.01
CA ARG A 412 9.36 13.66 -0.06
C ARG A 412 8.15 12.76 0.07
N GLY A 413 8.26 11.56 -0.50
CA GLY A 413 7.22 10.56 -0.48
C GLY A 413 7.80 9.16 -0.28
N LEU A 414 7.06 8.33 0.44
CA LEU A 414 7.34 6.96 0.82
C LEU A 414 6.02 6.21 0.76
N ILE A 415 5.99 5.07 0.09
CA ILE A 415 4.78 4.25 -0.03
C ILE A 415 5.14 2.77 -0.09
N SER A 416 4.29 1.94 0.49
CA SER A 416 4.38 0.48 0.52
C SER A 416 3.63 -0.15 -0.65
N LEU A 417 4.13 -1.27 -1.17
CA LEU A 417 3.57 -1.97 -2.35
C LEU A 417 3.25 -3.44 -2.02
N PRO A 418 2.02 -3.78 -1.57
CA PRO A 418 0.93 -2.88 -1.18
C PRO A 418 1.10 -2.39 0.26
N ALA A 419 0.16 -1.55 0.71
CA ALA A 419 0.02 -1.17 2.11
C ALA A 419 -0.49 -2.31 3.00
N PHE A 420 -1.33 -3.22 2.49
CA PHE A 420 -1.85 -4.37 3.23
C PHE A 420 -1.27 -5.69 2.75
N VAL A 421 -0.56 -6.40 3.63
CA VAL A 421 0.21 -7.60 3.29
C VAL A 421 -0.25 -8.79 4.12
N THR A 422 -0.60 -9.89 3.45
CA THR A 422 -1.08 -11.15 4.02
C THR A 422 -0.13 -12.33 3.80
N ARG A 423 0.95 -12.11 3.05
CA ARG A 423 2.06 -13.04 2.83
C ARG A 423 2.73 -13.54 4.11
N ALA A 424 3.47 -14.63 3.99
CA ALA A 424 4.19 -15.25 5.11
C ALA A 424 5.32 -14.35 5.64
N PRO A 425 5.70 -14.46 6.93
CA PRO A 425 6.84 -13.73 7.47
C PRO A 425 8.11 -14.02 6.68
N LEU A 426 9.03 -13.05 6.65
CA LEU A 426 10.28 -13.09 5.86
C LEU A 426 10.10 -12.99 4.34
N ASP A 427 8.86 -12.93 3.82
CA ASP A 427 8.65 -12.39 2.48
C ASP A 427 9.08 -10.93 2.41
N THR A 428 9.39 -10.46 1.21
CA THR A 428 9.78 -9.07 1.02
C THR A 428 8.62 -8.20 0.56
N ILE A 429 8.59 -6.96 1.03
CA ILE A 429 7.60 -5.94 0.72
C ILE A 429 8.36 -4.77 0.08
N PRO A 430 8.13 -4.47 -1.19
CA PRO A 430 8.72 -3.30 -1.81
C PRO A 430 8.19 -2.02 -1.16
N ILE A 431 9.11 -1.14 -0.80
CA ILE A 431 8.84 0.19 -0.30
C ILE A 431 9.56 1.18 -1.21
N ALA A 432 8.82 2.11 -1.79
CA ALA A 432 9.30 3.05 -2.78
C ALA A 432 9.35 4.47 -2.21
N ALA A 433 10.45 5.18 -2.47
CA ALA A 433 10.65 6.55 -2.07
C ALA A 433 10.91 7.46 -3.27
N ALA A 434 10.36 8.66 -3.25
CA ALA A 434 10.53 9.68 -4.28
C ALA A 434 10.86 11.05 -3.68
N LYS A 435 11.49 11.89 -4.51
CA LYS A 435 11.89 13.28 -4.17
C LYS A 435 12.91 13.35 -3.03
N MET A 436 13.70 12.31 -2.87
CA MET A 436 14.84 12.20 -1.94
C MET A 436 16.07 12.91 -2.50
N PRO A 437 17.09 13.24 -1.68
CA PRO A 437 18.35 13.73 -2.20
C PRO A 437 18.96 12.71 -3.19
N PRO A 438 19.46 13.13 -4.36
CA PRO A 438 20.05 12.22 -5.35
C PRO A 438 21.30 11.48 -4.85
N GLY A 439 21.38 10.18 -5.11
CA GLY A 439 22.54 9.36 -4.71
C GLY A 439 22.68 9.18 -3.19
N ASP A 440 21.64 9.52 -2.42
CA ASP A 440 21.68 9.48 -0.97
C ASP A 440 21.61 8.05 -0.47
N THR A 441 22.58 7.65 0.36
CA THR A 441 22.54 6.37 1.07
C THR A 441 21.96 6.61 2.46
N SER A 442 20.76 6.11 2.65
CA SER A 442 19.91 6.44 3.78
C SER A 442 19.62 5.20 4.64
N SER A 443 19.14 5.41 5.86
CA SER A 443 18.78 4.35 6.79
C SER A 443 17.29 4.06 6.78
N ILE A 444 16.92 2.78 6.84
CA ILE A 444 15.54 2.30 6.85
C ILE A 444 15.22 1.72 8.23
N TYR A 445 14.01 2.01 8.71
CA TYR A 445 13.50 1.55 9.98
C TYR A 445 12.10 0.98 9.84
N LEU A 446 11.78 0.04 10.71
CA LEU A 446 10.46 -0.52 10.92
C LEU A 446 10.16 -0.39 12.40
N ASP A 447 9.13 0.38 12.76
CA ASP A 447 8.78 0.70 14.15
C ASP A 447 9.97 1.25 14.96
N GLY A 448 10.85 1.98 14.27
CA GLY A 448 12.11 2.48 14.82
C GLY A 448 13.26 1.47 14.86
N VAL A 449 13.03 0.19 14.56
CA VAL A 449 14.08 -0.83 14.48
C VAL A 449 14.77 -0.77 13.12
N PHE A 450 16.09 -0.58 13.12
CA PHE A 450 16.90 -0.49 11.90
C PHE A 450 16.82 -1.78 11.07
N GLN A 451 16.50 -1.63 9.78
CA GLN A 451 16.34 -2.73 8.82
C GLN A 451 17.47 -2.81 7.80
N GLY A 452 18.23 -1.73 7.61
CA GLY A 452 19.30 -1.66 6.62
C GLY A 452 19.39 -0.28 5.97
N THR A 453 20.12 -0.20 4.85
CA THR A 453 20.27 1.02 4.06
C THR A 453 19.80 0.82 2.62
N ALA A 454 19.39 1.91 1.99
CA ALA A 454 19.11 1.97 0.56
C ALA A 454 19.65 3.26 -0.03
N THR A 455 20.02 3.20 -1.31
CA THR A 455 20.58 4.34 -2.04
C THR A 455 19.59 4.79 -3.12
N THR A 456 19.26 6.08 -3.13
CA THR A 456 18.46 6.67 -4.22
C THR A 456 19.30 6.82 -5.47
N ASN A 457 18.66 6.82 -6.64
CA ASN A 457 19.35 7.07 -7.90
C ASN A 457 19.69 8.56 -8.10
N ALA A 458 20.27 8.89 -9.25
CA ALA A 458 20.64 10.26 -9.63
C ALA A 458 19.44 11.24 -9.75
N ASN A 459 18.21 10.74 -9.76
CA ASN A 459 16.99 11.53 -9.82
C ASN A 459 16.26 11.61 -8.46
N GLY A 460 16.86 11.08 -7.39
CA GLY A 460 16.28 11.20 -6.04
C GLY A 460 15.10 10.26 -5.77
N TYR A 461 15.01 9.13 -6.46
CA TYR A 461 14.05 8.08 -6.11
C TYR A 461 14.73 6.72 -5.98
N GLY A 462 14.12 5.82 -5.22
CA GLY A 462 14.67 4.51 -4.93
C GLY A 462 13.63 3.59 -4.34
N GLN A 463 13.98 2.31 -4.26
CA GLN A 463 13.13 1.29 -3.65
C GLN A 463 14.01 0.40 -2.78
N PHE A 464 13.43 -0.13 -1.70
CA PHE A 464 14.02 -1.21 -0.94
C PHE A 464 12.99 -2.31 -0.69
N ASN A 465 13.48 -3.51 -0.41
CA ASN A 465 12.66 -4.65 -0.07
C ASN A 465 12.74 -4.86 1.45
N LEU A 466 11.66 -4.55 2.14
CA LEU A 466 11.52 -4.74 3.57
C LEU A 466 11.15 -6.19 3.87
N PHE A 467 11.77 -6.83 4.85
CA PHE A 467 11.30 -8.13 5.31
C PHE A 467 10.02 -7.97 6.12
N LYS A 468 8.99 -8.76 5.78
CA LYS A 468 7.73 -8.78 6.52
C LYS A 468 8.02 -9.21 7.98
N PRO A 469 7.58 -8.41 8.97
CA PRO A 469 7.71 -8.72 10.38
C PRO A 469 6.94 -10.00 10.76
N ILE A 470 7.39 -10.66 11.83
CA ILE A 470 6.71 -11.85 12.39
C ILE A 470 5.52 -11.44 13.28
N THR A 471 5.51 -10.21 13.79
CA THR A 471 4.56 -9.72 14.78
C THR A 471 3.92 -8.42 14.32
N GLY A 472 2.66 -8.17 14.70
CA GLY A 472 1.96 -6.88 14.60
C GLY A 472 0.91 -6.81 13.49
N PHE A 473 0.03 -5.80 13.56
CA PHE A 473 -1.06 -5.52 12.62
C PHE A 473 -0.86 -4.19 11.88
N VAL A 474 -0.36 -3.15 12.55
CA VAL A 474 0.03 -1.88 11.93
C VAL A 474 1.48 -1.54 12.28
N HIS A 475 2.27 -1.24 11.26
CA HIS A 475 3.68 -0.89 11.36
C HIS A 475 3.98 0.45 10.72
N ALA A 476 4.94 1.16 11.30
CA ALA A 476 5.53 2.35 10.70
C ALA A 476 6.82 1.96 9.95
N VAL A 477 6.87 2.23 8.66
CA VAL A 477 8.10 2.10 7.88
C VAL A 477 8.67 3.49 7.66
N SER A 478 9.89 3.73 8.13
CA SER A 478 10.54 5.04 8.03
C SER A 478 11.84 4.98 7.23
N TRP A 479 12.09 6.04 6.45
CA TRP A 479 13.32 6.25 5.68
C TRP A 479 13.96 7.56 6.14
N ILE A 480 15.19 7.48 6.67
CA ILE A 480 15.94 8.64 7.17
C ILE A 480 17.17 8.87 6.30
N THR A 481 17.24 10.03 5.63
CA THR A 481 18.35 10.40 4.74
C THR A 481 19.67 10.55 5.48
N SER A 482 20.81 10.62 4.76
CA SER A 482 22.10 10.92 5.37
C SER A 482 22.16 12.31 6.04
N THR A 483 21.26 13.21 5.64
CA THR A 483 21.05 14.54 6.25
C THR A 483 20.20 14.51 7.52
N GLY A 484 19.60 13.36 7.88
CA GLY A 484 18.79 13.19 9.08
C GLY A 484 17.29 13.48 8.92
N ASP A 485 16.84 13.73 7.69
CA ASP A 485 15.43 13.98 7.40
C ASP A 485 14.66 12.65 7.31
N ALA A 486 13.53 12.56 7.99
CA ALA A 486 12.69 11.36 8.02
C ALA A 486 11.42 11.50 7.19
N ILE A 487 11.00 10.39 6.60
CA ILE A 487 9.66 10.18 6.04
C ILE A 487 9.15 8.81 6.51
N ALA A 488 7.83 8.65 6.61
CA ALA A 488 7.20 7.42 7.05
C ALA A 488 6.06 7.01 6.12
N THR A 489 5.72 5.73 6.12
CA THR A 489 4.53 5.17 5.47
C THR A 489 3.98 4.05 6.34
N VAL A 490 2.74 3.65 6.08
CA VAL A 490 2.06 2.57 6.81
C VAL A 490 2.31 1.23 6.13
N LEU A 491 2.46 0.21 6.96
CA LEU A 491 2.37 -1.19 6.55
C LEU A 491 1.38 -1.90 7.47
N LEU A 492 0.26 -2.34 6.89
CA LEU A 492 -0.70 -3.21 7.56
C LEU A 492 -0.36 -4.67 7.28
N LEU A 493 -0.36 -5.46 8.34
CA LEU A 493 -0.16 -6.90 8.27
C LEU A 493 -1.48 -7.56 8.62
N GLY A 494 -2.14 -8.09 7.60
CA GLY A 494 -3.24 -9.01 7.82
C GLY A 494 -2.72 -10.31 8.45
N PRO A 495 -3.62 -11.07 9.12
CA PRO A 495 -3.33 -12.46 9.43
C PRO A 495 -2.84 -13.15 8.14
N CYS A 496 -1.86 -14.04 8.26
CA CYS A 496 -1.39 -14.81 7.13
C CYS A 496 -2.60 -15.45 6.44
N VAL A 497 -2.72 -15.35 5.10
CA VAL A 497 -3.90 -15.82 4.36
C VAL A 497 -4.30 -17.21 4.89
N PRO A 498 -5.53 -17.38 5.41
CA PRO A 498 -5.98 -18.69 5.81
C PRO A 498 -5.95 -19.60 4.58
N PHE A 499 -5.23 -20.72 4.67
CA PHE A 499 -5.18 -21.70 3.60
C PHE A 499 -6.61 -22.20 3.31
N GLY A 500 -7.03 -22.14 2.04
CA GLY A 500 -8.32 -22.64 1.58
C GLY A 500 -8.13 -23.50 0.32
N GLU A 501 -8.72 -24.68 0.33
CA GLU A 501 -8.76 -25.60 -0.81
C GLU A 501 -10.20 -26.06 -1.01
N ASN A 502 -10.69 -25.93 -2.24
CA ASN A 502 -12.04 -26.34 -2.63
C ASN A 502 -12.03 -27.46 -3.68
N PHE A 503 -10.86 -27.90 -4.15
CA PHE A 503 -10.65 -28.98 -5.12
C PHE A 503 -11.23 -28.73 -6.52
N ASP A 504 -11.77 -27.55 -6.79
CA ASP A 504 -12.48 -27.21 -8.05
C ASP A 504 -11.52 -26.92 -9.22
N GLY A 505 -10.26 -26.60 -8.93
CA GLY A 505 -9.25 -26.23 -9.92
C GLY A 505 -8.61 -27.40 -10.68
N VAL A 506 -9.02 -28.64 -10.43
CA VAL A 506 -8.44 -29.86 -11.03
C VAL A 506 -9.50 -30.74 -11.68
N THR A 507 -9.10 -31.58 -12.62
CA THR A 507 -9.98 -32.59 -13.22
C THR A 507 -9.90 -33.89 -12.41
N PRO A 508 -11.01 -34.42 -11.86
CA PRO A 508 -11.04 -35.74 -11.24
C PRO A 508 -10.39 -36.82 -12.10
N PRO A 509 -9.56 -37.71 -11.53
CA PRO A 509 -9.28 -37.92 -10.10
C PRO A 509 -8.06 -37.14 -9.55
N ALA A 510 -7.51 -36.18 -10.29
CA ALA A 510 -6.26 -35.52 -9.89
C ALA A 510 -6.41 -34.73 -8.58
N LEU A 511 -5.39 -34.77 -7.72
CA LEU A 511 -5.30 -33.86 -6.57
C LEU A 511 -4.61 -32.55 -6.98
N PRO A 512 -4.93 -31.42 -6.31
CA PRO A 512 -4.20 -30.17 -6.48
C PRO A 512 -2.71 -30.32 -6.15
N ALA A 513 -1.88 -29.46 -6.73
CA ALA A 513 -0.43 -29.54 -6.56
C ALA A 513 -0.04 -29.45 -5.07
N GLY A 514 0.82 -30.36 -4.62
CA GLY A 514 1.32 -30.40 -3.24
C GLY A 514 0.47 -31.21 -2.26
N TRP A 515 -0.73 -31.64 -2.63
CA TRP A 515 -1.49 -32.63 -1.88
C TRP A 515 -0.95 -34.04 -2.13
N ALA A 516 -0.90 -34.87 -1.10
CA ALA A 516 -0.43 -36.24 -1.18
C ALA A 516 -1.45 -37.22 -0.59
N ALA A 517 -1.74 -38.30 -1.31
CA ALA A 517 -2.55 -39.39 -0.80
C ALA A 517 -1.67 -40.59 -0.45
N THR A 518 -1.84 -41.13 0.76
CA THR A 518 -1.14 -42.33 1.20
C THR A 518 -2.11 -43.30 1.85
N ASN A 519 -1.90 -44.60 1.67
CA ASN A 519 -2.65 -45.63 2.38
C ASN A 519 -1.68 -46.36 3.30
N ALA A 520 -1.85 -46.21 4.61
CA ALA A 520 -1.10 -46.97 5.60
C ALA A 520 -1.59 -48.43 5.65
N ILE A 521 -2.89 -48.64 5.43
CA ILE A 521 -3.50 -49.95 5.19
C ILE A 521 -4.34 -49.83 3.92
N ASN A 522 -3.92 -50.54 2.86
CA ASN A 522 -4.48 -50.40 1.52
C ASN A 522 -5.14 -51.70 1.02
N PRO A 523 -6.40 -51.97 1.38
CA PRO A 523 -7.04 -53.24 1.01
C PRO A 523 -7.49 -53.32 -0.46
N ASP A 524 -7.67 -52.18 -1.13
CA ASP A 524 -8.39 -52.09 -2.41
C ASP A 524 -7.66 -51.28 -3.50
N GLY A 525 -6.52 -50.66 -3.17
CA GLY A 525 -5.74 -49.85 -4.10
C GLY A 525 -6.30 -48.44 -4.36
N VAL A 526 -7.39 -48.04 -3.70
CA VAL A 526 -8.03 -46.74 -3.92
C VAL A 526 -7.47 -45.71 -2.95
N PHE A 527 -6.93 -44.63 -3.49
CA PHE A 527 -6.38 -43.50 -2.75
C PHE A 527 -7.39 -42.35 -2.68
N TRP A 528 -7.13 -41.39 -1.79
CA TRP A 528 -7.80 -40.09 -1.87
C TRP A 528 -7.58 -39.46 -3.24
N GLN A 529 -8.67 -38.97 -3.81
CA GLN A 529 -8.70 -38.35 -5.14
C GLN A 529 -9.82 -37.30 -5.19
N THR A 530 -9.85 -36.44 -6.19
CA THR A 530 -11.02 -35.59 -6.40
C THR A 530 -12.16 -36.34 -7.09
N SER A 531 -13.40 -35.95 -6.83
CA SER A 531 -14.62 -36.46 -7.47
C SER A 531 -15.62 -35.34 -7.67
N ASN A 532 -16.35 -35.39 -8.78
CA ASN A 532 -17.50 -34.52 -9.09
C ASN A 532 -18.84 -35.27 -9.02
N SER A 533 -18.84 -36.46 -8.44
CA SER A 533 -19.99 -37.35 -8.34
C SER A 533 -20.06 -37.98 -6.96
N GLY A 534 -21.26 -38.37 -6.54
CA GLY A 534 -21.48 -38.95 -5.21
C GLY A 534 -22.87 -38.66 -4.68
N LEU A 535 -23.22 -39.40 -3.62
CA LEU A 535 -24.42 -39.19 -2.82
C LEU A 535 -24.00 -39.09 -1.35
N PRO A 536 -24.76 -38.36 -0.50
CA PRO A 536 -25.86 -37.44 -0.83
C PRO A 536 -25.50 -36.32 -1.82
N ALA A 537 -26.47 -35.86 -2.62
CA ALA A 537 -26.29 -34.73 -3.52
C ALA A 537 -26.64 -33.40 -2.79
N PRO A 538 -25.89 -32.29 -3.03
CA PRO A 538 -24.75 -32.19 -3.94
C PRO A 538 -23.51 -32.95 -3.40
N PRO A 539 -22.69 -33.54 -4.29
CA PRO A 539 -21.53 -34.34 -3.87
C PRO A 539 -20.41 -33.49 -3.25
N ALA A 540 -20.45 -32.17 -3.43
CA ALA A 540 -19.49 -31.20 -2.93
C ALA A 540 -20.20 -29.98 -2.34
N ASP A 541 -19.54 -29.31 -1.39
CA ASP A 541 -20.03 -28.07 -0.74
C ASP A 541 -19.97 -26.87 -1.71
N SER A 542 -18.84 -26.73 -2.42
CA SER A 542 -18.71 -25.94 -3.63
C SER A 542 -18.59 -26.86 -4.84
N LEU A 543 -19.36 -26.59 -5.89
CA LEU A 543 -19.28 -27.36 -7.13
C LEU A 543 -18.11 -26.86 -7.99
N PRO A 544 -17.46 -27.74 -8.79
CA PRO A 544 -17.89 -29.11 -9.10
C PRO A 544 -17.32 -30.24 -8.22
N ASN A 545 -16.24 -30.06 -7.47
CA ASN A 545 -15.43 -31.17 -6.96
C ASN A 545 -15.36 -31.21 -5.42
N ALA A 546 -15.11 -32.40 -4.89
CA ALA A 546 -14.66 -32.60 -3.52
C ALA A 546 -13.51 -33.62 -3.48
N ALA A 547 -12.71 -33.62 -2.42
CA ALA A 547 -11.86 -34.76 -2.10
C ALA A 547 -12.74 -35.95 -1.67
N TRP A 548 -12.43 -37.13 -2.19
CA TRP A 548 -13.21 -38.34 -2.02
C TRP A 548 -12.31 -39.56 -1.80
N VAL A 549 -12.81 -40.49 -1.01
CA VAL A 549 -12.28 -41.84 -0.86
C VAL A 549 -13.45 -42.81 -0.66
N ASN A 550 -13.26 -44.08 -1.04
CA ASN A 550 -14.26 -45.11 -0.83
C ASN A 550 -14.21 -45.71 0.58
N ASP A 551 -15.30 -46.39 0.95
CA ASP A 551 -15.43 -47.20 2.16
C ASP A 551 -15.26 -48.70 1.83
N PRO A 552 -14.10 -49.32 2.10
CA PRO A 552 -13.91 -50.76 1.87
C PRO A 552 -14.52 -51.60 3.00
N ALA A 553 -15.03 -52.79 2.66
CA ALA A 553 -15.61 -53.75 3.62
C ALA A 553 -14.59 -54.43 4.57
N VAL A 554 -13.36 -53.92 4.63
CA VAL A 554 -12.28 -54.39 5.49
C VAL A 554 -11.55 -53.18 6.07
N VAL A 555 -10.85 -53.39 7.18
CA VAL A 555 -10.10 -52.33 7.86
C VAL A 555 -9.15 -51.62 6.89
N SER A 556 -9.22 -50.29 6.85
CA SER A 556 -8.35 -49.44 6.04
C SER A 556 -7.87 -48.21 6.82
N ASP A 557 -6.76 -47.64 6.37
CA ASP A 557 -6.21 -46.37 6.87
C ASP A 557 -5.71 -45.60 5.64
N LYS A 558 -6.48 -44.57 5.25
CA LYS A 558 -6.30 -43.77 4.05
C LYS A 558 -6.16 -42.31 4.44
N ARG A 559 -5.06 -41.69 4.04
CA ARG A 559 -4.64 -40.35 4.49
C ARG A 559 -4.52 -39.41 3.30
N LEU A 560 -4.94 -38.17 3.53
CA LEU A 560 -4.78 -37.07 2.60
C LEU A 560 -4.00 -35.98 3.34
N ASP A 561 -2.76 -35.76 2.91
CA ASP A 561 -1.86 -34.76 3.47
C ASP A 561 -1.92 -33.50 2.61
N SER A 562 -2.10 -32.35 3.26
CA SER A 562 -2.04 -31.04 2.60
C SER A 562 -0.60 -30.70 2.19
N PRO A 563 -0.41 -29.67 1.34
CA PRO A 563 0.87 -28.98 1.26
C PRO A 563 1.32 -28.48 2.64
N ILE A 564 2.59 -28.07 2.76
CA ILE A 564 3.09 -27.41 3.96
C ILE A 564 2.34 -26.09 4.15
N ILE A 565 1.55 -25.99 5.23
CA ILE A 565 0.83 -24.77 5.61
C ILE A 565 1.54 -24.16 6.84
N PRO A 566 2.13 -22.97 6.72
CA PRO A 566 2.75 -22.30 7.87
C PRO A 566 1.69 -21.87 8.89
N VAL A 567 1.75 -22.41 10.11
CA VAL A 567 0.88 -22.01 11.24
C VAL A 567 1.75 -21.25 12.25
N LEU A 568 1.57 -19.93 12.29
CA LEU A 568 2.45 -19.01 13.02
C LEU A 568 1.82 -18.48 14.32
N PHE A 569 0.51 -18.67 14.47
CA PHE A 569 -0.33 -18.35 15.63
C PHE A 569 -1.29 -19.54 15.85
N PRO A 570 -2.05 -19.63 16.97
CA PRO A 570 -3.04 -20.69 17.15
C PRO A 570 -3.98 -20.78 15.94
N GLY A 571 -3.92 -21.91 15.23
CA GLY A 571 -4.70 -22.13 14.01
C GLY A 571 -6.02 -22.84 14.31
N ALA A 572 -7.05 -22.51 13.53
CA ALA A 572 -8.27 -23.29 13.45
C ALA A 572 -8.36 -23.96 12.07
N VAL A 573 -8.75 -25.24 12.05
CA VAL A 573 -9.02 -25.97 10.81
C VAL A 573 -10.52 -26.27 10.76
N SER A 574 -11.16 -25.94 9.64
CA SER A 574 -12.56 -26.26 9.37
C SER A 574 -12.68 -26.94 8.02
N PHE A 575 -13.48 -28.01 7.96
CA PHE A 575 -13.76 -28.72 6.72
C PHE A 575 -15.22 -29.19 6.72
N ARG A 576 -15.77 -29.39 5.52
CA ARG A 576 -17.10 -29.95 5.30
C ARG A 576 -16.95 -31.40 4.87
N ASN A 577 -17.80 -32.29 5.40
CA ASN A 577 -17.80 -33.69 5.03
C ASN A 577 -19.18 -34.10 4.51
N ASN A 578 -19.16 -35.00 3.53
CA ASN A 578 -20.35 -35.67 3.02
C ASN A 578 -20.19 -37.17 3.29
N TYR A 579 -20.85 -37.68 4.33
CA TYR A 579 -20.70 -39.06 4.76
C TYR A 579 -21.72 -39.97 4.08
N ASN A 580 -21.22 -41.01 3.42
CA ASN A 580 -22.03 -42.13 2.93
C ASN A 580 -21.34 -43.45 3.29
N LEU A 581 -21.01 -43.60 4.58
CA LEU A 581 -20.20 -44.69 5.09
C LEU A 581 -21.02 -45.92 5.49
N GLU A 582 -22.35 -45.83 5.57
CA GLU A 582 -23.19 -46.96 6.01
C GLU A 582 -24.56 -46.97 5.32
N SER A 583 -24.61 -47.44 4.08
CA SER A 583 -25.88 -47.54 3.33
C SER A 583 -26.74 -48.78 3.70
N SER A 584 -26.30 -49.62 4.65
CA SER A 584 -26.95 -50.92 4.95
C SER A 584 -27.06 -51.31 6.44
N PHE A 585 -26.70 -50.45 7.40
CA PHE A 585 -26.85 -50.76 8.83
C PHE A 585 -28.18 -50.24 9.41
N ASP A 586 -28.81 -51.05 10.26
CA ASP A 586 -30.16 -50.90 10.82
C ASP A 586 -30.19 -50.30 12.26
N GLY A 587 -29.09 -49.69 12.71
CA GLY A 587 -29.04 -48.95 13.97
C GLY A 587 -28.62 -49.75 15.22
N GLY A 588 -27.87 -50.84 15.08
CA GLY A 588 -27.31 -51.59 16.22
C GLY A 588 -26.02 -50.96 16.79
N THR A 589 -26.00 -50.71 18.10
CA THR A 589 -24.94 -50.06 18.90
C THR A 589 -23.56 -50.70 18.83
N LEU A 590 -22.52 -49.85 18.77
CA LEU A 590 -21.07 -50.12 18.87
C LEU A 590 -20.64 -50.93 20.10
#